data_AF-A0A497BN90-F1
#
_entry.id   AF-A0A497BN90-F1
#
_cell.length_a   1.000
_cell.length_b   1.000
_cell.length_c   1.000
_cell.angle_alpha   90.00
_cell.angle_beta   90.00
_cell.angle_gamma   90.00
#
_symmetry.space_group_name_H-M   'P 1'
#
loop_
_entity.id
_entity.type
_entity.pdbx_description
1 polymer ?
#
loop_
_entity_poly.entity_id
_entity_poly.type
_entity_poly.pdbx_seq_one_letter_code
_entity_poly.pdbx_strand_id
1 'polypeptide(L)'
;MLGLPVGAVLPHRSEKMLKLLRRKSADGSKKAGMYTGYYLLRGRICGPGGETDYYFYDQYVYGPSGYTRHYVADADGHLYGPGGDTQFYIEHDCIYGPATTLPWT
;
A
#
# COMPACT_ATOMS: atom_id res chain seq x y z
N MET A 1 -6.09 46.82 12.56
CA MET A 1 -5.98 45.97 11.36
C MET A 1 -5.48 44.60 11.81
N LEU A 2 -6.25 43.55 11.46
CA LEU A 2 -5.95 42.10 11.25
C LEU A 2 -4.60 41.55 11.78
N GLY A 3 -4.48 40.38 12.43
CA GLY A 3 -5.37 39.23 12.67
C GLY A 3 -4.51 38.02 13.14
N LEU A 4 -5.13 37.06 13.83
CA LEU A 4 -4.66 35.67 14.01
C LEU A 4 -5.72 34.76 13.35
N PRO A 5 -5.51 33.45 13.02
CA PRO A 5 -4.56 32.50 13.64
C PRO A 5 -3.95 31.38 12.74
N VAL A 6 -3.05 30.59 13.34
CA VAL A 6 -2.79 29.13 13.18
C VAL A 6 -3.03 28.50 11.79
N GLY A 7 -1.94 28.19 11.08
CA GLY A 7 -1.95 27.45 9.81
C GLY A 7 -1.08 26.19 9.86
N ALA A 8 -1.61 25.10 10.39
CA ALA A 8 -1.17 23.76 9.99
C ALA A 8 -1.87 23.43 8.66
N VAL A 9 -1.18 23.66 7.56
CA VAL A 9 -1.70 23.38 6.21
C VAL A 9 -1.46 21.90 5.91
N LEU A 10 -2.48 21.07 6.17
CA LEU A 10 -2.63 19.78 5.48
C LEU A 10 -2.87 20.06 3.98
N PRO A 11 -2.17 19.38 3.05
CA PRO A 11 -2.35 19.62 1.63
C PRO A 11 -3.76 19.25 1.19
N HIS A 12 -4.50 20.30 0.82
CA HIS A 12 -5.62 20.40 -0.10
C HIS A 12 -6.20 19.06 -0.61
N ARG A 13 -7.10 18.47 0.19
CA ARG A 13 -8.05 17.45 -0.27
C ARG A 13 -8.97 18.07 -1.33
N SER A 14 -8.82 17.65 -2.59
CA SER A 14 -9.74 18.04 -3.65
C SER A 14 -11.09 17.31 -3.47
N GLU A 15 -12.20 18.03 -3.56
CA GLU A 15 -13.56 17.46 -3.47
C GLU A 15 -13.86 16.42 -4.56
N LYS A 16 -13.09 16.44 -5.66
CA LYS A 16 -13.10 15.38 -6.69
C LYS A 16 -12.68 14.02 -6.12
N MET A 17 -11.75 14.00 -5.17
CA MET A 17 -11.26 12.78 -4.51
C MET A 17 -12.33 12.18 -3.57
N LEU A 18 -13.11 13.01 -2.88
CA LEU A 18 -14.26 12.58 -2.08
C LEU A 18 -15.40 11.98 -2.95
N LYS A 19 -15.57 12.46 -4.18
CA LYS A 19 -16.55 11.88 -5.13
C LYS A 19 -16.06 10.56 -5.75
N LEU A 20 -14.76 10.39 -5.95
CA LEU A 20 -14.17 9.14 -6.43
C LEU A 20 -14.29 8.02 -5.39
N LEU A 21 -14.12 8.36 -4.10
CA LEU A 21 -14.32 7.45 -2.97
C LEU A 21 -15.79 7.00 -2.78
N ARG A 22 -16.77 7.74 -3.35
CA ARG A 22 -18.21 7.45 -3.20
C ARG A 22 -18.82 6.63 -4.35
N ARG A 23 -18.13 6.47 -5.49
CA ARG A 23 -18.69 5.79 -6.69
C ARG A 23 -18.19 4.37 -6.93
N LYS A 24 -17.15 3.89 -6.26
CA LYS A 24 -16.63 2.51 -6.43
C LYS A 24 -17.18 1.56 -5.35
N SER A 25 -18.52 1.51 -5.24
CA SER A 25 -19.24 0.63 -4.32
C SER A 25 -20.46 -0.02 -4.99
N ALA A 26 -20.27 -0.51 -6.21
CA ALA A 26 -21.32 -1.19 -6.98
C ALA A 26 -20.82 -2.44 -7.74
N ASP A 27 -19.62 -2.95 -7.44
CA ASP A 27 -19.18 -4.24 -7.97
C ASP A 27 -18.60 -5.06 -6.83
N GLY A 28 -19.30 -6.16 -6.52
CA GLY A 28 -19.10 -6.96 -5.33
C GLY A 28 -17.86 -7.82 -5.42
N SER A 29 -16.76 -7.33 -4.83
CA SER A 29 -15.76 -8.13 -4.11
C SER A 29 -14.67 -7.20 -3.55
N LYS A 30 -15.03 -6.27 -2.67
CA LYS A 30 -14.02 -5.64 -1.81
C LYS A 30 -13.58 -6.68 -0.78
N LYS A 31 -12.55 -7.46 -1.10
CA LYS A 31 -11.70 -8.05 -0.05
C LYS A 31 -11.11 -6.86 0.71
N ALA A 32 -11.74 -6.46 1.80
CA ALA A 32 -11.22 -5.43 2.69
C ALA A 32 -10.05 -6.05 3.47
N GLY A 33 -8.86 -6.03 2.88
CA GLY A 33 -7.63 -6.37 3.60
C GLY A 33 -7.42 -5.36 4.72
N MET A 34 -6.95 -5.81 5.87
CA MET A 34 -6.54 -4.89 6.93
C MET A 34 -5.17 -4.29 6.59
N TYR A 35 -4.90 -3.08 7.09
CA TYR A 35 -3.58 -2.51 6.99
C TYR A 35 -2.58 -3.37 7.75
N THR A 36 -1.52 -3.80 7.08
CA THR A 36 -0.52 -4.71 7.64
C THR A 36 0.44 -4.03 8.61
N GLY A 37 0.48 -2.69 8.62
CA GLY A 37 1.54 -1.92 9.27
C GLY A 37 2.72 -1.61 8.35
N TYR A 38 2.74 -2.16 7.13
CA TYR A 38 3.80 -1.95 6.15
C TYR A 38 3.40 -1.01 5.02
N TYR A 39 4.35 -0.21 4.56
CA TYR A 39 4.16 0.77 3.50
C TYR A 39 5.41 0.90 2.63
N LEU A 40 5.25 1.46 1.44
CA LEU A 40 6.31 1.74 0.49
C LEU A 40 6.81 3.17 0.67
N LEU A 41 8.13 3.31 0.75
CA LEU A 41 8.79 4.61 0.74
C LEU A 41 9.96 4.55 -0.23
N ARG A 42 9.83 5.23 -1.38
CA ARG A 42 10.86 5.25 -2.43
C ARG A 42 11.30 3.84 -2.87
N GLY A 43 10.35 2.91 -2.97
CA GLY A 43 10.61 1.52 -3.33
C GLY A 43 11.10 0.64 -2.17
N ARG A 44 11.43 1.18 -1.00
CA ARG A 44 11.68 0.38 0.21
C ARG A 44 10.37 -0.02 0.87
N ILE A 45 10.33 -1.22 1.45
CA ILE A 45 9.24 -1.63 2.32
C ILE A 45 9.61 -1.23 3.74
N CYS A 46 8.80 -0.38 4.36
CA CYS A 46 8.94 0.07 5.73
C CYS A 46 7.82 -0.54 6.58
N GLY A 47 8.07 -0.74 7.86
CA GLY A 47 7.10 -1.26 8.81
C GLY A 47 7.14 -0.51 10.15
N PRO A 48 6.49 -1.05 11.19
CA PRO A 48 6.40 -0.42 12.51
C PRO A 48 7.76 -0.14 13.17
N GLY A 49 8.79 -0.93 12.81
CA GLY A 49 10.17 -0.79 13.31
C GLY A 49 11.10 0.05 12.43
N GLY A 50 10.61 0.64 11.33
CA GLY A 50 11.42 1.38 10.36
C GLY A 50 11.60 0.66 9.02
N GLU A 51 12.68 0.98 8.30
CA GLU A 51 13.02 0.35 7.02
C GLU A 51 13.30 -1.15 7.21
N THR A 52 12.74 -1.98 6.33
CA THR A 52 13.03 -3.42 6.28
C THR A 52 14.09 -3.69 5.21
N ASP A 53 14.67 -4.90 5.22
CA ASP A 53 15.58 -5.35 4.16
C ASP A 53 14.87 -5.65 2.82
N TYR A 54 13.54 -5.48 2.76
CA TYR A 54 12.74 -5.75 1.57
C TYR A 54 12.47 -4.48 0.76
N TYR A 55 12.41 -4.64 -0.55
CA TYR A 55 12.17 -3.54 -1.47
C TYR A 55 11.44 -4.01 -2.74
N PHE A 56 10.71 -3.09 -3.34
CA PHE A 56 10.12 -3.20 -4.66
C PHE A 56 11.06 -2.64 -5.72
N TYR A 57 11.28 -3.44 -6.76
CA TYR A 57 11.98 -3.00 -7.97
C TYR A 57 11.33 -3.66 -9.18
N ASP A 58 10.93 -2.85 -10.16
CA ASP A 58 10.28 -3.31 -11.40
C ASP A 58 9.10 -4.27 -11.15
N GLN A 59 8.24 -3.93 -10.17
CA GLN A 59 7.10 -4.74 -9.72
C GLN A 59 7.44 -6.01 -8.92
N TYR A 60 8.71 -6.41 -8.85
CA TYR A 60 9.15 -7.56 -8.07
C TYR A 60 9.56 -7.16 -6.65
N VAL A 61 9.34 -8.06 -5.70
CA VAL A 61 9.78 -7.92 -4.32
C VAL A 61 11.10 -8.65 -4.13
N TYR A 62 12.09 -7.90 -3.67
CA TYR A 62 13.41 -8.39 -3.31
C TYR A 62 13.61 -8.27 -1.80
N GLY A 63 14.46 -9.13 -1.27
CA GLY A 63 14.89 -9.12 0.12
C GLY A 63 16.40 -9.35 0.22
N PRO A 64 16.90 -9.63 1.44
CA PRO A 64 18.35 -9.77 1.69
C PRO A 64 19.00 -10.93 0.94
N SER A 65 18.22 -11.95 0.55
CA SER A 65 18.68 -13.09 -0.26
C SER A 65 18.35 -12.96 -1.76
N GLY A 66 17.93 -11.78 -2.22
CA GLY A 66 17.54 -11.53 -3.60
C GLY A 66 16.03 -11.67 -3.84
N TYR A 67 15.65 -12.16 -5.03
CA TYR A 67 14.25 -12.21 -5.44
C TYR A 67 13.41 -13.14 -4.56
N THR A 68 12.34 -12.62 -3.97
CA THR A 68 11.47 -13.39 -3.06
C THR A 68 10.48 -14.29 -3.79
N ARG A 69 10.42 -14.23 -5.12
CA ARG A 69 9.37 -14.84 -5.97
C ARG A 69 7.99 -14.19 -5.83
N HIS A 70 7.94 -12.97 -5.29
CA HIS A 70 6.72 -12.19 -5.19
C HIS A 70 6.77 -10.97 -6.11
N TYR A 71 5.62 -10.61 -6.67
CA TYR A 71 5.50 -9.53 -7.64
C TYR A 71 4.10 -8.94 -7.65
N VAL A 72 3.98 -7.72 -8.15
CA VAL A 72 2.71 -7.06 -8.43
C VAL A 72 2.43 -7.19 -9.93
N ALA A 73 1.37 -7.88 -10.31
CA ALA A 73 1.07 -8.12 -11.72
C ALA A 73 0.11 -7.07 -12.32
N ASP A 74 -0.73 -6.48 -11.49
CA ASP A 74 -1.89 -5.73 -11.92
C ASP A 74 -1.85 -4.28 -11.48
N ALA A 75 -2.56 -3.43 -12.23
CA ALA A 75 -2.73 -2.01 -11.89
C ALA A 75 -3.47 -1.78 -10.55
N ASP A 76 -4.23 -2.77 -10.08
CA ASP A 76 -4.89 -2.76 -8.77
C ASP A 76 -3.95 -3.08 -7.60
N GLY A 77 -2.67 -3.38 -7.88
CA GLY A 77 -1.64 -3.54 -6.84
C GLY A 77 -1.63 -4.89 -6.13
N HIS A 78 -2.29 -5.91 -6.68
CA HIS A 78 -2.31 -7.26 -6.10
C HIS A 78 -0.93 -7.91 -6.09
N LEU A 79 -0.60 -8.52 -4.96
CA LEU A 79 0.64 -9.24 -4.74
C LEU A 79 0.44 -10.73 -5.05
N TYR A 80 1.28 -11.25 -5.93
CA TYR A 80 1.35 -12.65 -6.28
C TYR A 80 2.64 -13.25 -5.77
N GLY A 81 2.64 -14.55 -5.52
CA GLY A 81 3.79 -15.32 -5.10
C GLY A 81 3.85 -16.68 -5.81
N PRO A 82 4.74 -17.59 -5.35
CA PRO A 82 4.89 -18.93 -5.94
C PRO A 82 3.60 -19.75 -5.99
N GLY A 83 2.67 -19.50 -5.08
CA GLY A 83 1.37 -20.17 -4.99
C GLY A 83 0.21 -19.43 -5.67
N GLY A 84 0.47 -18.34 -6.39
CA GLY A 84 -0.57 -17.48 -6.98
C GLY A 84 -0.94 -16.28 -6.11
N ASP A 85 -2.22 -15.94 -6.08
CA ASP A 85 -2.76 -14.78 -5.32
C ASP A 85 -2.44 -14.91 -3.83
N THR A 86 -1.71 -13.95 -3.28
CA THR A 86 -1.41 -13.92 -1.85
C THR A 86 -2.53 -13.28 -1.03
N GLN A 87 -3.51 -12.65 -1.70
CA GLN A 87 -4.54 -11.79 -1.10
C GLN A 87 -4.00 -10.50 -0.47
N PHE A 88 -2.70 -10.24 -0.60
CA PHE A 88 -2.13 -8.94 -0.28
C PHE A 88 -2.24 -8.01 -1.47
N TYR A 89 -2.33 -6.71 -1.20
CA TYR A 89 -2.36 -5.69 -2.22
C TYR A 89 -1.76 -4.38 -1.72
N ILE A 90 -1.34 -3.54 -2.65
CA ILE A 90 -0.76 -2.24 -2.38
C ILE A 90 -1.76 -1.18 -2.83
N GLU A 91 -2.16 -0.32 -1.90
CA GLU A 91 -3.04 0.82 -2.18
C GLU A 91 -2.51 2.06 -1.46
N HIS A 92 -2.34 3.17 -2.18
CA HIS A 92 -1.79 4.42 -1.63
C HIS A 92 -0.45 4.20 -0.87
N ASP A 93 0.47 3.45 -1.50
CA ASP A 93 1.75 3.03 -0.91
C ASP A 93 1.64 2.22 0.39
N CYS A 94 0.44 1.80 0.81
CA CYS A 94 0.25 0.98 1.99
C CYS A 94 -0.03 -0.47 1.58
N ILE A 95 0.52 -1.42 2.33
CA ILE A 95 0.30 -2.85 2.08
C ILE A 95 -0.86 -3.31 2.96
N TYR A 96 -1.86 -3.91 2.32
CA TYR A 96 -3.03 -4.50 2.95
C TYR A 96 -3.08 -5.99 2.69
N GLY A 97 -3.75 -6.73 3.56
CA GLY A 97 -3.90 -8.17 3.38
C GLY A 97 -4.69 -8.84 4.50
N PRO A 98 -4.76 -10.18 4.47
CA PRO A 98 -5.48 -10.97 5.47
C PRO A 98 -4.73 -11.08 6.82
N ALA A 99 -3.43 -10.79 6.85
CA ALA A 99 -2.58 -10.91 8.03
C ALA A 99 -1.59 -9.74 8.10
N THR A 100 -1.04 -9.46 9.29
CA THR A 100 0.04 -8.46 9.46
C THR A 100 1.39 -8.97 8.98
N THR A 101 1.55 -10.30 8.91
CA THR A 101 2.75 -10.96 8.38
C THR A 101 2.72 -10.95 6.85
N LEU A 102 3.79 -10.46 6.22
CA LEU A 102 3.90 -10.36 4.77
C LEU A 102 4.13 -11.73 4.13
N PRO A 103 3.74 -11.96 2.86
CA PRO A 103 3.79 -13.30 2.26
C PRO A 103 5.20 -13.82 1.97
N TRP A 104 6.23 -12.98 2.07
CA TRP A 104 7.65 -13.32 1.86
C TRP A 104 8.48 -13.43 3.15
N THR A 105 7.85 -13.30 4.33
CA THR A 105 8.51 -13.46 5.64
C THR A 105 8.31 -14.86 6.19
#